data_AF-A0AAC9HIQ6-F1
#
_entry.id   AF-A0AAC9HIQ6-F1
#
_cell.length_a   1.000
_cell.length_b   1.000
_cell.length_c   1.000
_cell.angle_alpha   90.00
_cell.angle_beta   90.00
_cell.angle_gamma   90.00
#
_symmetry.space_group_name_H-M   'P 1'
#
loop_
_entity.id
_entity.type
_entity.pdbx_description
1 polymer ?
#
loop_
_entity_poly.entity_id
_entity_poly.type
_entity_poly.pdbx_seq_one_letter_code
_entity_poly.pdbx_strand_id
1 'polypeptide(L)'
;MALFYNDQLGPFNGFTQVKGSSTDVKRTHTKLIVSEGAVPAEKWLVDPRLKRLFKYQFGGTGSVVIPKGRIVALATNGGPNDDGVFIGYSSRKKFNALTIANGGKDVQDIDKDGNAYVRKANVAIGVAPTNIFEQLADDTADVLPLIIRSDVYIEVPYFTNKEDAEAVHWGSAYGILRAGDLVCSDENGRFVKFEVYPTKSETLNASADANGQAVVHVGLPIKPQTNVTVVNAANETVNVDEVVFASGEIHLSGLTASEVTQVTVTYISAIPNDPTHVVGQVYAVDTNLPPEGWLQWAEWGLTDQQLMFDYDRTGFRPEDMTDNGYPFDPAYVDALAKMMGPQGKGIPGLTNGSNIETTITDEVIGNIQPNIAAGTVHNFRLLHVPAVEGSLEVKINGVVVTPEYVDYTSGLVIIKTPQSYSMAVPVTASYKATGQIPGLPTNWDYKGSIGAVRIMLKL
;
A
#
# COMPACT_ATOMS: atom_id res chain seq x y z
N MET A 1 52.67 -13.42 31.09
CA MET A 1 52.78 -13.49 29.62
C MET A 1 51.35 -13.48 29.08
N ALA A 2 50.78 -12.29 28.92
CA ALA A 2 49.48 -12.08 28.33
C ALA A 2 49.70 -11.87 26.82
N LEU A 3 49.06 -12.71 26.00
CA LEU A 3 49.01 -12.49 24.55
C LEU A 3 47.78 -11.63 24.28
N PHE A 4 48.04 -10.36 23.98
CA PHE A 4 47.06 -9.40 23.49
C PHE A 4 46.56 -9.87 22.12
N TYR A 5 45.28 -10.21 22.02
CA TYR A 5 44.61 -10.30 20.72
C TYR A 5 44.31 -8.89 20.23
N ASN A 6 44.85 -8.60 19.05
CA ASN A 6 44.79 -7.34 18.33
C ASN A 6 43.42 -7.20 17.66
N ASP A 7 42.71 -6.09 17.90
CA ASP A 7 41.37 -5.74 17.39
C ASP A 7 41.30 -5.47 15.86
N GLN A 8 42.15 -6.08 15.04
CA GLN A 8 42.38 -5.59 13.66
C GLN A 8 42.06 -6.56 12.51
N LEU A 9 41.57 -7.79 12.71
CA LEU A 9 41.27 -8.67 11.57
C LEU A 9 40.07 -9.61 11.85
N GLY A 10 38.86 -9.08 11.67
CA GLY A 10 37.63 -9.87 11.53
C GLY A 10 36.77 -9.28 10.40
N PRO A 11 36.17 -10.09 9.50
CA PRO A 11 35.49 -9.61 8.28
C PRO A 11 34.17 -8.86 8.51
N PHE A 12 33.87 -8.43 9.75
CA PHE A 12 32.59 -7.84 10.13
C PHE A 12 32.70 -6.54 10.94
N ASN A 13 33.89 -5.94 11.09
CA ASN A 13 34.01 -4.60 11.66
C ASN A 13 33.69 -3.54 10.59
N GLY A 14 32.46 -3.01 10.62
CA GLY A 14 32.06 -1.88 9.77
C GLY A 14 30.56 -1.71 9.55
N PHE A 15 29.71 -2.68 9.89
CA PHE A 15 28.26 -2.55 9.69
C PHE A 15 27.55 -2.18 10.98
N THR A 16 27.25 -0.89 11.14
CA THR A 16 26.26 -0.42 12.10
C THR A 16 24.89 -0.97 11.68
N GLN A 17 24.19 -1.66 12.58
CA GLN A 17 22.82 -2.11 12.31
C GLN A 17 21.93 -0.90 12.02
N VAL A 18 21.41 -0.77 10.81
CA VAL A 18 20.37 0.22 10.50
C VAL A 18 19.09 -0.29 11.15
N LYS A 19 18.73 0.30 12.30
CA LYS A 19 17.40 0.09 12.91
C LYS A 19 16.35 0.54 11.90
N GLY A 20 15.50 -0.40 11.46
CA GLY A 20 14.45 -0.09 10.51
C GLY A 20 13.44 0.89 11.09
N SER A 21 13.08 1.94 10.34
CA SER A 21 11.96 2.83 10.67
C SER A 21 10.67 2.39 9.98
N SER A 22 9.51 2.89 10.39
CA SER A 22 8.21 2.64 9.74
C SER A 22 8.16 3.05 8.26
N THR A 23 9.16 3.82 7.82
CA THR A 23 9.38 4.25 6.44
C THR A 23 10.29 3.32 5.64
N ASP A 24 10.85 2.27 6.23
CA ASP A 24 11.72 1.32 5.54
C ASP A 24 10.90 0.17 4.95
N VAL A 25 10.76 0.15 3.62
CA VAL A 25 10.05 -0.91 2.90
C VAL A 25 11.04 -1.93 2.37
N LYS A 26 10.84 -3.21 2.73
CA LYS A 26 11.72 -4.32 2.34
C LYS A 26 11.05 -5.17 1.26
N ARG A 27 11.70 -5.24 0.09
CA ARG A 27 11.34 -6.07 -1.09
C ARG A 27 9.97 -5.81 -1.73
N THR A 28 10.04 -5.34 -2.97
CA THR A 28 8.92 -5.31 -3.89
C THR A 28 9.37 -5.79 -5.26
N HIS A 29 8.61 -6.66 -5.92
CA HIS A 29 8.89 -7.08 -7.29
C HIS A 29 8.92 -5.87 -8.25
N THR A 30 9.96 -5.76 -9.08
CA THR A 30 10.25 -4.58 -9.91
C THR A 30 9.50 -4.56 -11.24
N LYS A 31 8.81 -5.62 -11.65
CA LYS A 31 8.19 -5.73 -12.98
C LYS A 31 6.84 -4.98 -13.09
N LEU A 32 6.81 -3.75 -13.63
CA LEU A 32 5.56 -3.04 -14.05
C LEU A 32 5.15 -3.48 -15.46
N ILE A 33 6.16 -3.71 -16.31
CA ILE A 33 5.98 -4.01 -17.74
C ILE A 33 5.90 -5.51 -17.90
N VAL A 34 4.80 -6.00 -18.47
CA VAL A 34 4.62 -7.44 -18.68
C VAL A 34 5.22 -7.87 -20.04
N SER A 35 5.31 -6.97 -21.04
CA SER A 35 5.99 -7.20 -22.33
C SER A 35 7.16 -6.25 -22.64
N GLU A 36 8.36 -6.85 -22.84
CA GLU A 36 9.66 -6.32 -23.28
C GLU A 36 10.37 -5.16 -22.54
N GLY A 37 11.70 -5.31 -22.43
CA GLY A 37 12.68 -4.23 -22.25
C GLY A 37 12.99 -3.77 -20.82
N ALA A 38 13.76 -4.55 -20.05
CA ALA A 38 14.40 -4.03 -18.83
C ALA A 38 15.71 -3.32 -19.21
N VAL A 39 15.80 -2.01 -18.97
CA VAL A 39 17.04 -1.23 -19.11
C VAL A 39 17.35 -0.61 -17.73
N PRO A 40 18.56 -0.79 -17.18
CA PRO A 40 18.89 -0.24 -15.87
C PRO A 40 18.83 1.30 -15.91
N ALA A 41 18.05 1.90 -15.02
CA ALA A 41 18.02 3.34 -14.79
C ALA A 41 19.02 3.66 -13.66
N GLU A 42 20.07 4.43 -13.97
CA GLU A 42 21.19 4.64 -13.04
C GLU A 42 21.32 6.10 -12.53
N LYS A 43 20.39 7.01 -12.88
CA LYS A 43 20.27 8.31 -12.18
C LYS A 43 18.95 9.06 -12.42
N TRP A 44 18.58 9.94 -11.50
CA TRP A 44 17.24 10.53 -11.39
C TRP A 44 17.29 12.08 -11.41
N LEU A 45 17.06 12.67 -12.58
CA LEU A 45 16.73 14.09 -12.70
C LEU A 45 15.24 14.30 -12.39
N VAL A 46 14.92 14.31 -11.10
CA VAL A 46 13.58 14.45 -10.53
C VAL A 46 13.38 15.83 -9.91
N ASP A 47 12.12 16.29 -9.82
CA ASP A 47 11.77 17.54 -9.15
C ASP A 47 12.21 17.49 -7.68
N PRO A 48 13.19 18.32 -7.26
CA PRO A 48 13.80 18.26 -5.94
C PRO A 48 12.85 18.70 -4.83
N ARG A 49 11.67 19.24 -5.18
CA ARG A 49 10.64 19.61 -4.22
C ARG A 49 9.82 18.40 -3.77
N LEU A 50 9.74 17.32 -4.54
CA LEU A 50 8.84 16.21 -4.22
C LEU A 50 9.08 15.64 -2.82
N LYS A 51 7.98 15.39 -2.10
CA LYS A 51 7.98 14.83 -0.75
C LYS A 51 8.67 13.47 -0.70
N ARG A 52 9.44 13.23 0.37
CA ARG A 52 9.98 11.90 0.71
C ARG A 52 8.86 10.99 1.18
N LEU A 53 8.68 9.86 0.51
CA LEU A 53 7.61 8.91 0.85
C LEU A 53 8.12 7.80 1.77
N PHE A 54 9.07 7.00 1.28
CA PHE A 54 9.62 5.87 2.01
C PHE A 54 11.05 5.58 1.55
N LYS A 55 11.81 4.85 2.35
CA LYS A 55 13.15 4.38 1.99
C LYS A 55 13.06 2.97 1.44
N TYR A 56 13.79 2.73 0.34
CA TYR A 56 13.82 1.43 -0.32
C TYR A 56 15.24 0.89 -0.37
N GLN A 57 15.49 -0.18 0.39
CA GLN A 57 16.84 -0.69 0.67
C GLN A 57 17.57 -1.29 -0.55
N PHE A 58 16.87 -1.50 -1.68
CA PHE A 58 17.40 -2.19 -2.86
C PHE A 58 17.60 -1.28 -4.09
N GLY A 59 17.29 0.02 -4.01
CA GLY A 59 17.27 0.90 -5.19
C GLY A 59 18.23 2.11 -5.16
N GLY A 60 19.10 2.20 -4.17
CA GLY A 60 20.08 3.28 -4.03
C GLY A 60 20.01 3.97 -2.66
N THR A 61 20.80 5.03 -2.51
CA THR A 61 20.76 5.92 -1.33
C THR A 61 19.59 6.91 -1.45
N GLY A 62 19.05 7.33 -0.31
CA GLY A 62 17.96 8.30 -0.25
C GLY A 62 16.55 7.70 -0.17
N SER A 63 15.55 8.57 -0.31
CA SER A 63 14.13 8.23 -0.20
C SER A 63 13.49 8.17 -1.59
N VAL A 64 12.50 7.29 -1.75
CA VAL A 64 11.62 7.26 -2.93
C VAL A 64 10.72 8.50 -2.91
N VAL A 65 10.67 9.20 -4.04
CA VAL A 65 9.83 10.40 -4.25
C VAL A 65 8.79 10.20 -5.34
N ILE A 66 9.06 9.35 -6.35
CA ILE A 66 8.05 8.88 -7.31
C ILE A 66 8.04 7.35 -7.28
N PRO A 67 7.01 6.74 -6.67
CA PRO A 67 6.89 5.29 -6.63
C PRO A 67 6.56 4.70 -8.00
N LYS A 68 6.94 3.44 -8.19
CA LYS A 68 6.58 2.64 -9.37
C LYS A 68 5.07 2.69 -9.64
N GLY A 69 4.69 2.77 -10.92
CA GLY A 69 3.31 2.82 -11.41
C GLY A 69 2.67 4.19 -11.45
N ARG A 70 3.33 5.22 -10.93
CA ARG A 70 2.80 6.57 -10.98
C ARG A 70 2.95 7.14 -12.39
N ILE A 71 1.92 7.84 -12.83
CA ILE A 71 1.96 8.65 -14.04
C ILE A 71 2.83 9.88 -13.74
N VAL A 72 3.76 10.16 -14.64
CA VAL A 72 4.76 11.21 -14.50
C VAL A 72 4.61 12.25 -15.60
N ALA A 73 5.09 13.46 -15.33
CA ALA A 73 5.03 14.62 -16.21
C ALA A 73 6.35 15.41 -16.13
N LEU A 74 6.56 16.34 -17.06
CA LEU A 74 7.59 17.37 -16.86
C LEU A 74 7.10 18.42 -15.87
N ALA A 75 7.98 18.88 -14.99
CA ALA A 75 7.71 20.05 -14.18
C ALA A 75 7.50 21.25 -15.11
N THR A 76 6.40 21.97 -14.89
CA THR A 76 6.05 23.19 -15.65
C THR A 76 6.42 24.47 -14.88
N ASN A 77 6.74 24.32 -13.59
CA ASN A 77 7.18 25.38 -12.72
C ASN A 77 8.20 24.85 -11.72
N GLY A 78 8.89 25.75 -11.04
CA GLY A 78 10.00 25.44 -10.14
C GLY A 78 11.37 25.62 -10.78
N GLY A 79 12.39 25.71 -9.92
CA GLY A 79 13.75 26.06 -10.30
C GLY A 79 14.02 27.57 -10.24
N PRO A 80 15.25 28.03 -10.55
CA PRO A 80 15.65 29.43 -10.37
C PRO A 80 14.83 30.44 -11.20
N ASN A 81 14.25 29.98 -12.31
CA ASN A 81 13.46 30.78 -13.23
C ASN A 81 11.94 30.50 -13.13
N ASP A 82 11.54 29.58 -12.25
CA ASP A 82 10.15 29.08 -12.13
C ASP A 82 9.55 28.53 -13.45
N ASP A 83 10.40 28.03 -14.35
CA ASP A 83 10.04 27.49 -15.67
C ASP A 83 10.01 25.94 -15.70
N GLY A 84 10.13 25.29 -14.54
CA GLY A 84 10.26 23.84 -14.43
C GLY A 84 11.67 23.32 -14.69
N VAL A 85 12.63 24.23 -14.89
CA VAL A 85 14.03 23.90 -15.16
C VAL A 85 14.86 24.06 -13.89
N PHE A 86 15.47 22.96 -13.48
CA PHE A 86 16.34 22.91 -12.30
C PHE A 86 17.81 22.88 -12.70
N ILE A 87 18.66 23.27 -11.77
CA ILE A 87 20.12 23.21 -11.95
C ILE A 87 20.64 21.99 -11.21
N GLY A 88 21.28 21.08 -11.95
CA GLY A 88 21.89 19.87 -11.41
C GLY A 88 22.94 20.22 -10.37
N TYR A 89 22.93 19.50 -9.24
CA TYR A 89 23.84 19.78 -8.14
C TYR A 89 25.32 19.57 -8.55
N SER A 90 25.64 18.40 -9.11
CA SER A 90 27.00 18.04 -9.51
C SER A 90 27.41 18.59 -10.88
N SER A 91 26.49 18.64 -11.85
CA SER A 91 26.78 19.09 -13.22
C SER A 91 26.65 20.59 -13.43
N ARG A 92 25.92 21.30 -12.54
CA ARG A 92 25.53 22.71 -12.71
C ARG A 92 24.80 23.00 -14.03
N LYS A 93 24.28 21.97 -14.71
CA LYS A 93 23.54 22.09 -15.97
C LYS A 93 22.05 22.26 -15.71
N LYS A 94 21.39 23.00 -16.59
CA LYS A 94 19.93 23.14 -16.61
C LYS A 94 19.30 21.85 -17.14
N PHE A 95 18.26 21.35 -16.48
CA PHE A 95 17.49 20.20 -16.92
C PHE A 95 16.01 20.34 -16.62
N ASN A 96 15.17 19.71 -17.44
CA ASN A 96 13.73 19.61 -17.18
C ASN A 96 13.52 18.50 -16.14
N ALA A 97 12.93 18.86 -15.00
CA ALA A 97 12.71 17.89 -13.94
C ALA A 97 11.50 17.00 -14.21
N LEU A 98 11.63 15.70 -13.90
CA LEU A 98 10.49 14.79 -13.86
C LEU A 98 9.68 15.02 -12.57
N THR A 99 8.36 15.13 -12.68
CA THR A 99 7.44 15.29 -11.54
C THR A 99 6.23 14.36 -11.66
N ILE A 100 5.34 14.38 -10.67
CA ILE A 100 4.09 13.60 -10.68
C ILE A 100 3.05 14.29 -11.57
N ALA A 101 2.39 13.53 -12.44
CA ALA A 101 1.30 14.04 -13.26
C ALA A 101 0.10 14.44 -12.39
N ASN A 102 -0.54 15.58 -12.68
CA ASN A 102 -1.63 16.12 -11.86
C ASN A 102 -2.95 16.30 -12.61
N GLY A 103 -3.11 15.60 -13.75
CA GLY A 103 -4.34 15.63 -14.53
C GLY A 103 -4.68 17.02 -15.10
N GLY A 104 -3.67 17.88 -15.30
CA GLY A 104 -3.88 19.24 -15.82
C GLY A 104 -4.41 20.24 -14.79
N LYS A 105 -4.28 19.94 -13.49
CA LYS A 105 -4.74 20.83 -12.41
C LYS A 105 -3.59 21.35 -11.56
N ASP A 106 -3.70 22.57 -11.08
CA ASP A 106 -2.80 23.08 -10.04
C ASP A 106 -3.05 22.32 -8.72
N VAL A 107 -1.99 21.82 -8.10
CA VAL A 107 -2.04 21.04 -6.84
C VAL A 107 -1.23 21.73 -5.76
N GLN A 108 -1.85 21.94 -4.60
CA GLN A 108 -1.16 22.35 -3.38
C GLN A 108 -0.45 21.13 -2.80
N ASP A 109 0.87 21.21 -2.66
CA ASP A 109 1.71 20.10 -2.21
C ASP A 109 2.71 20.58 -1.15
N ILE A 110 3.31 19.62 -0.45
CA ILE A 110 4.31 19.87 0.59
C ILE A 110 5.65 19.35 0.08
N ASP A 111 6.67 20.19 0.15
CA ASP A 111 7.99 19.83 -0.31
C ASP A 111 8.69 18.84 0.65
N LYS A 112 9.85 18.32 0.24
CA LYS A 112 10.67 17.41 1.07
C LYS A 112 11.11 17.99 2.43
N ASP A 113 11.07 19.31 2.59
CA ASP A 113 11.48 20.02 3.80
C ASP A 113 10.25 20.47 4.63
N GLY A 114 9.03 20.19 4.17
CA GLY A 114 7.77 20.49 4.85
C GLY A 114 7.09 21.80 4.44
N ASN A 115 7.59 22.51 3.42
CA ASN A 115 7.01 23.78 2.99
C ASN A 115 5.92 23.58 1.93
N ALA A 116 4.86 24.37 2.01
CA ALA A 116 3.81 24.36 0.99
C ALA A 116 4.29 24.99 -0.32
N TYR A 117 3.96 24.37 -1.45
CA TYR A 117 4.18 24.90 -2.79
C TYR A 117 3.06 24.46 -3.73
N VAL A 118 2.95 25.15 -4.87
CA VAL A 118 2.00 24.76 -5.93
C VAL A 118 2.75 24.02 -7.04
N ARG A 119 2.37 22.77 -7.28
CA ARG A 119 2.73 22.07 -8.53
C ARG A 119 1.74 22.49 -9.60
N LYS A 120 2.20 23.26 -10.59
CA LYS A 120 1.36 23.78 -11.67
C LYS A 120 0.84 22.65 -12.56
N ALA A 121 -0.32 22.87 -13.16
CA ALA A 121 -0.92 21.98 -14.14
C ALA A 121 0.13 21.47 -15.15
N ASN A 122 0.16 20.15 -15.37
CA ASN A 122 1.12 19.50 -16.24
C ASN A 122 0.45 18.41 -17.11
N VAL A 123 1.15 18.01 -18.16
CA VAL A 123 0.71 16.98 -19.11
C VAL A 123 1.53 15.73 -18.88
N ALA A 124 0.86 14.58 -18.79
CA ALA A 124 1.50 13.29 -18.59
C ALA A 124 2.41 12.95 -19.78
N ILE A 125 3.58 12.38 -19.49
CA ILE A 125 4.57 11.96 -20.49
C ILE A 125 4.91 10.48 -20.42
N GLY A 126 4.48 9.78 -19.36
CA GLY A 126 4.75 8.37 -19.18
C GLY A 126 4.35 7.84 -17.82
N VAL A 127 4.73 6.59 -17.55
CA VAL A 127 4.54 5.91 -16.27
C VAL A 127 5.89 5.48 -15.72
N ALA A 128 6.10 5.65 -14.41
CA ALA A 128 7.33 5.24 -13.73
C ALA A 128 7.41 3.69 -13.65
N PRO A 129 8.35 3.03 -14.37
CA PRO A 129 8.50 1.57 -14.33
C PRO A 129 9.08 1.05 -13.01
N THR A 130 9.81 1.89 -12.29
CA THR A 130 10.54 1.58 -11.07
C THR A 130 10.38 2.71 -10.05
N ASN A 131 10.85 2.50 -8.82
CA ASN A 131 10.89 3.55 -7.82
C ASN A 131 11.98 4.56 -8.16
N ILE A 132 11.63 5.84 -8.21
CA ILE A 132 12.51 6.97 -8.48
C ILE A 132 12.89 7.62 -7.15
N PHE A 133 14.18 7.83 -6.96
CA PHE A 133 14.76 8.35 -5.73
C PHE A 133 14.98 9.85 -5.78
N GLU A 134 15.00 10.48 -4.62
CA GLU A 134 15.38 11.89 -4.47
C GLU A 134 16.79 12.16 -5.01
N GLN A 135 17.02 13.37 -5.50
CA GLN A 135 18.36 13.79 -5.91
C GLN A 135 19.21 14.14 -4.68
N LEU A 136 20.35 13.46 -4.51
CA LEU A 136 21.33 13.74 -3.46
C LEU A 136 22.61 14.40 -4.02
N ALA A 137 23.35 15.05 -3.13
CA ALA A 137 24.50 15.91 -3.45
C ALA A 137 25.74 15.17 -4.02
N ASP A 138 25.87 13.85 -3.83
CA ASP A 138 27.09 13.10 -4.13
C ASP A 138 26.96 12.15 -5.36
N ASP A 139 25.86 12.21 -6.11
CA ASP A 139 25.70 11.34 -7.28
C ASP A 139 26.44 11.92 -8.49
N THR A 140 27.46 11.20 -8.95
CA THR A 140 28.28 11.51 -10.12
C THR A 140 27.52 11.18 -11.43
N ALA A 141 27.66 12.05 -12.46
CA ALA A 141 27.15 11.95 -13.86
C ALA A 141 25.63 11.94 -14.16
N ASP A 142 25.06 12.99 -14.79
CA ASP A 142 23.64 13.17 -15.17
C ASP A 142 23.03 12.01 -16.01
N VAL A 143 21.95 11.36 -15.54
CA VAL A 143 21.15 10.40 -16.34
C VAL A 143 19.67 10.74 -16.18
N LEU A 144 18.91 10.54 -17.27
CA LEU A 144 17.47 10.76 -17.31
C LEU A 144 16.72 9.54 -16.73
N PRO A 145 15.68 9.76 -15.89
CA PRO A 145 14.87 8.67 -15.37
C PRO A 145 14.15 7.92 -16.51
N LEU A 146 14.05 6.59 -16.37
CA LEU A 146 13.29 5.78 -17.30
C LEU A 146 11.80 6.06 -17.14
N ILE A 147 11.15 6.37 -18.25
CA ILE A 147 9.70 6.54 -18.33
C ILE A 147 9.16 5.64 -19.44
N ILE A 148 8.09 4.92 -19.15
CA ILE A 148 7.39 4.14 -20.17
C ILE A 148 6.59 5.12 -21.01
N ARG A 149 6.86 5.17 -22.32
CA ARG A 149 6.21 6.12 -23.24
C ARG A 149 5.31 5.48 -24.29
N SER A 150 5.58 4.26 -24.76
CA SER A 150 4.93 3.67 -25.94
C SER A 150 4.05 2.46 -25.61
N ASP A 151 3.26 1.98 -26.60
CA ASP A 151 2.22 0.91 -26.66
C ASP A 151 2.49 -0.41 -25.89
N VAL A 152 2.84 -0.32 -24.62
CA VAL A 152 2.97 -1.46 -23.72
C VAL A 152 1.72 -1.56 -22.88
N TYR A 153 1.35 -2.80 -22.58
CA TYR A 153 0.35 -3.03 -21.55
C TYR A 153 1.03 -3.08 -20.19
N ILE A 154 0.42 -2.38 -19.25
CA ILE A 154 0.82 -2.36 -17.85
C ILE A 154 -0.31 -2.89 -16.97
N GLU A 155 0.06 -3.31 -15.77
CA GLU A 155 -0.89 -3.81 -14.79
C GLU A 155 -0.71 -3.09 -13.46
N VAL A 156 -1.80 -2.57 -12.90
CA VAL A 156 -1.82 -1.82 -11.63
C VAL A 156 -2.96 -2.29 -10.73
N PRO A 157 -2.85 -2.17 -9.39
CA PRO A 157 -3.91 -2.52 -8.47
C PRO A 157 -5.16 -1.67 -8.69
N TYR A 158 -6.31 -2.30 -8.53
CA TYR A 158 -7.61 -1.70 -8.74
C TYR A 158 -8.36 -1.46 -7.43
N PHE A 159 -8.80 -0.23 -7.20
CA PHE A 159 -9.57 0.16 -6.02
C PHE A 159 -10.94 0.72 -6.42
N THR A 160 -11.94 0.53 -5.56
CA THR A 160 -13.23 1.20 -5.76
C THR A 160 -13.18 2.65 -5.26
N ASN A 161 -12.60 2.87 -4.08
CA ASN A 161 -12.56 4.16 -3.41
C ASN A 161 -11.23 4.88 -3.61
N LYS A 162 -11.27 6.22 -3.63
CA LYS A 162 -10.08 7.06 -3.78
C LYS A 162 -9.18 6.97 -2.55
N GLU A 163 -9.77 6.98 -1.36
CA GLU A 163 -9.05 7.01 -0.07
C GLU A 163 -8.17 5.76 0.11
N ASP A 164 -8.68 4.61 -0.32
CA ASP A 164 -7.98 3.32 -0.30
C ASP A 164 -6.79 3.33 -1.28
N ALA A 165 -7.00 3.85 -2.50
CA ALA A 165 -5.92 4.07 -3.45
C ALA A 165 -4.91 5.12 -2.94
N GLU A 166 -5.36 6.10 -2.16
CA GLU A 166 -4.52 7.15 -1.58
C GLU A 166 -3.62 6.66 -0.45
N ALA A 167 -4.09 5.67 0.31
CA ALA A 167 -3.32 5.01 1.37
C ALA A 167 -2.08 4.27 0.83
N VAL A 168 -2.07 3.87 -0.44
CA VAL A 168 -0.91 3.20 -1.05
C VAL A 168 0.06 4.19 -1.69
N HIS A 169 1.36 3.99 -1.45
CA HIS A 169 2.40 4.83 -2.05
C HIS A 169 2.56 4.57 -3.55
N TRP A 170 2.34 3.34 -4.01
CA TRP A 170 2.52 2.97 -5.42
C TRP A 170 1.43 3.46 -6.35
N GLY A 171 1.69 3.39 -7.65
CA GLY A 171 0.69 3.62 -8.68
C GLY A 171 -0.47 2.63 -8.55
N SER A 172 -1.66 3.13 -8.83
CA SER A 172 -2.92 2.40 -8.68
C SER A 172 -3.96 3.00 -9.61
N ALA A 173 -5.02 2.24 -9.85
CA ALA A 173 -6.22 2.70 -10.55
C ALA A 173 -7.40 2.69 -9.59
N TYR A 174 -8.30 3.67 -9.68
CA TYR A 174 -9.52 3.67 -8.87
C TYR A 174 -10.76 4.21 -9.58
N GLY A 175 -11.92 3.99 -8.96
CA GLY A 175 -13.23 4.35 -9.50
C GLY A 175 -13.83 3.25 -10.37
N ILE A 176 -14.96 3.51 -11.02
CA ILE A 176 -15.62 2.51 -11.88
C ILE A 176 -14.94 2.50 -13.26
N LEU A 177 -14.15 1.46 -13.54
CA LEU A 177 -13.43 1.28 -14.79
C LEU A 177 -13.97 0.07 -15.56
N ARG A 178 -14.06 0.19 -16.89
CA ARG A 178 -14.48 -0.88 -17.79
C ARG A 178 -13.53 -1.00 -18.97
N ALA A 179 -13.44 -2.20 -19.55
CA ALA A 179 -12.70 -2.41 -20.79
C ALA A 179 -13.17 -1.40 -21.87
N GLY A 180 -12.22 -0.74 -22.52
CA GLY A 180 -12.46 0.32 -23.49
C GLY A 180 -12.48 1.74 -22.92
N ASP A 181 -12.60 1.94 -21.60
CA ASP A 181 -12.56 3.27 -21.00
C ASP A 181 -11.18 3.93 -21.22
N LEU A 182 -11.18 5.22 -21.56
CA LEU A 182 -9.96 6.03 -21.57
C LEU A 182 -9.58 6.39 -20.13
N VAL A 183 -8.29 6.45 -19.85
CA VAL A 183 -7.76 6.80 -18.52
C VAL A 183 -6.81 7.98 -18.59
N CYS A 184 -6.80 8.77 -17.52
CA CYS A 184 -5.88 9.89 -17.30
C CYS A 184 -5.30 9.83 -15.88
N SER A 185 -4.43 10.79 -15.58
CA SER A 185 -3.89 11.00 -14.24
C SER A 185 -4.87 11.75 -13.35
N ASP A 186 -4.99 11.32 -12.09
CA ASP A 186 -5.49 12.18 -11.01
C ASP A 186 -4.44 13.23 -10.59
N GLU A 187 -4.70 13.95 -9.50
CA GLU A 187 -3.81 14.98 -8.94
C GLU A 187 -2.44 14.43 -8.47
N ASN A 188 -2.32 13.10 -8.31
CA ASN A 188 -1.20 12.41 -7.68
C ASN A 188 -0.62 11.29 -8.57
N GLY A 189 -0.86 11.27 -9.87
CA GLY A 189 -0.27 10.27 -10.77
C GLY A 189 -0.92 8.89 -10.72
N ARG A 190 -2.18 8.76 -10.27
CA ARG A 190 -2.95 7.50 -10.32
C ARG A 190 -3.88 7.48 -11.54
N PHE A 191 -4.25 6.28 -11.97
CA PHE A 191 -5.15 6.09 -13.10
C PHE A 191 -6.60 6.28 -12.65
N VAL A 192 -7.28 7.21 -13.32
CA VAL A 192 -8.72 7.42 -13.18
C VAL A 192 -9.35 7.47 -14.56
N LYS A 193 -10.67 7.26 -14.61
CA LYS A 193 -11.43 7.37 -15.86
C LYS A 193 -11.29 8.79 -16.42
N PHE A 194 -10.91 8.88 -17.68
CA PHE A 194 -10.96 10.13 -18.42
C PHE A 194 -12.40 10.39 -18.86
N GLU A 195 -13.04 11.37 -18.22
CA GLU A 195 -14.33 11.87 -18.66
C GLU A 195 -14.13 12.77 -19.87
N VAL A 196 -14.53 12.31 -21.05
CA VAL A 196 -14.50 13.15 -22.28
C VAL A 196 -15.30 14.42 -22.05
N TYR A 197 -16.47 14.30 -21.43
CA TYR A 197 -17.32 15.42 -21.03
C TYR A 197 -17.42 15.42 -19.51
N PRO A 198 -16.75 16.36 -18.82
CA PRO A 198 -16.68 16.33 -17.37
C PRO A 198 -18.02 16.68 -16.74
N THR A 199 -18.33 16.02 -15.62
CA THR A 199 -19.37 16.49 -14.71
C THR A 199 -18.84 17.72 -13.95
N LYS A 200 -19.61 18.81 -13.95
CA LYS A 200 -19.30 20.07 -13.27
C LYS A 200 -20.34 20.34 -12.19
N SER A 201 -19.91 21.01 -11.12
CA SER A 201 -20.79 21.47 -10.06
C SER A 201 -20.47 22.92 -9.74
N GLU A 202 -21.47 23.78 -9.79
CA GLU A 202 -21.34 25.23 -9.55
C GLU A 202 -22.36 25.67 -8.51
N THR A 203 -21.91 26.46 -7.55
CA THR A 203 -22.77 27.07 -6.54
C THR A 203 -23.12 28.48 -6.98
N LEU A 204 -24.41 28.73 -7.19
CA LEU A 204 -24.97 29.96 -7.77
C LEU A 204 -26.03 30.54 -6.84
N ASN A 205 -26.30 31.83 -6.98
CA ASN A 205 -27.42 32.48 -6.30
C ASN A 205 -28.61 32.55 -7.26
N ALA A 206 -29.71 31.90 -6.90
CA ALA A 206 -30.98 31.96 -7.60
C ALA A 206 -31.88 33.02 -6.95
N SER A 207 -32.19 34.09 -7.68
CA SER A 207 -33.12 35.12 -7.23
C SER A 207 -34.53 34.77 -7.69
N ALA A 208 -35.37 34.29 -6.76
CA ALA A 208 -36.73 33.90 -7.08
C ALA A 208 -37.65 35.11 -7.26
N ASP A 209 -38.52 35.06 -8.27
CA ASP A 209 -39.55 36.05 -8.51
C ASP A 209 -40.74 35.89 -7.54
N ALA A 210 -41.82 36.66 -7.75
CA ALA A 210 -43.03 36.58 -6.95
C ALA A 210 -43.77 35.23 -7.05
N ASN A 211 -43.46 34.41 -8.06
CA ASN A 211 -44.03 33.09 -8.29
C ASN A 211 -43.11 31.95 -7.83
N GLY A 212 -41.95 32.27 -7.24
CA GLY A 212 -40.95 31.26 -6.84
C GLY A 212 -40.17 30.68 -8.02
N GLN A 213 -40.10 31.39 -9.15
CA GLN A 213 -39.34 31.02 -10.34
C GLN A 213 -38.01 31.76 -10.37
N ALA A 214 -36.94 31.10 -10.81
CA ALA A 214 -35.64 31.72 -10.98
C ALA A 214 -34.96 31.21 -12.25
N VAL A 215 -34.05 32.02 -12.78
CA VAL A 215 -33.17 31.62 -13.88
C VAL A 215 -31.73 31.69 -13.37
N VAL A 216 -30.97 30.61 -13.57
CA VAL A 216 -29.55 30.56 -13.25
C VAL A 216 -28.74 30.21 -14.48
N HIS A 217 -27.51 30.71 -14.55
CA HIS A 217 -26.59 30.47 -15.66
C HIS A 217 -25.34 29.78 -15.14
N VAL A 218 -25.03 28.60 -15.66
CA VAL A 218 -23.76 27.93 -15.40
C VAL A 218 -22.67 28.46 -16.34
N GLY A 219 -21.40 28.39 -15.89
CA GLY A 219 -20.29 28.99 -16.61
C GLY A 219 -19.93 28.33 -17.94
N LEU A 220 -20.38 27.10 -18.20
CA LEU A 220 -20.11 26.36 -19.44
C LEU A 220 -21.40 25.82 -20.06
N PRO A 221 -21.47 25.69 -21.41
CA PRO A 221 -22.60 25.06 -22.06
C PRO A 221 -22.83 23.64 -21.54
N ILE A 222 -24.10 23.24 -21.45
CA ILE A 222 -24.53 21.94 -20.94
C ILE A 222 -24.66 20.98 -22.13
N LYS A 223 -24.19 19.75 -21.96
CA LYS A 223 -24.31 18.73 -23.01
C LYS A 223 -25.80 18.45 -23.31
N PRO A 224 -26.24 18.48 -24.58
CA PRO A 224 -27.62 18.15 -24.92
C PRO A 224 -28.04 16.77 -24.42
N GLN A 225 -29.30 16.63 -24.03
CA GLN A 225 -29.91 15.36 -23.58
C GLN A 225 -29.26 14.75 -22.32
N THR A 226 -28.59 15.57 -21.50
CA THR A 226 -28.12 15.15 -20.17
C THR A 226 -28.98 15.73 -19.07
N ASN A 227 -29.13 14.98 -17.97
CA ASN A 227 -29.85 15.46 -16.80
C ASN A 227 -29.05 16.56 -16.09
N VAL A 228 -29.76 17.56 -15.59
CA VAL A 228 -29.24 18.60 -14.70
C VAL A 228 -29.90 18.41 -13.34
N THR A 229 -29.10 18.37 -12.28
CA THR A 229 -29.61 18.26 -10.92
C THR A 229 -29.31 19.54 -10.18
N VAL A 230 -30.32 20.12 -9.53
CA VAL A 230 -30.19 21.34 -8.75
C VAL A 230 -30.62 21.05 -7.32
N VAL A 231 -29.77 21.39 -6.37
CA VAL A 231 -30.07 21.26 -4.94
C VAL A 231 -29.88 22.59 -4.22
N ASN A 232 -30.67 22.85 -3.19
CA ASN A 232 -30.49 24.02 -2.33
C ASN A 232 -29.35 23.81 -1.31
N ALA A 233 -29.08 24.82 -0.48
CA ALA A 233 -28.07 24.72 0.58
C ALA A 233 -28.35 23.63 1.64
N ALA A 234 -29.59 23.14 1.74
CA ALA A 234 -29.99 22.02 2.60
C ALA A 234 -29.92 20.65 1.90
N ASN A 235 -29.35 20.58 0.69
CA ASN A 235 -29.32 19.41 -0.19
C ASN A 235 -30.70 18.89 -0.62
N GLU A 236 -31.73 19.71 -0.58
CA GLU A 236 -33.06 19.37 -1.09
C GLU A 236 -33.12 19.67 -2.59
N THR A 237 -33.79 18.79 -3.35
CA THR A 237 -33.91 18.94 -4.80
C THR A 237 -34.81 20.13 -5.17
N VAL A 238 -34.32 20.99 -6.05
CA VAL A 238 -35.06 22.11 -6.65
C VAL A 238 -35.56 21.66 -8.01
N ASN A 239 -36.79 22.06 -8.38
CA ASN A 239 -37.36 21.68 -9.66
C ASN A 239 -36.65 22.41 -10.81
N VAL A 240 -36.37 21.67 -11.88
CA VAL A 240 -35.81 22.19 -13.12
C VAL A 240 -36.89 22.11 -14.19
N ASP A 241 -37.39 23.27 -14.62
CA ASP A 241 -38.48 23.37 -15.59
C ASP A 241 -37.95 23.29 -17.03
N GLU A 242 -36.85 23.99 -17.30
CA GLU A 242 -36.25 24.09 -18.63
C GLU A 242 -34.73 24.22 -18.53
N VAL A 243 -34.02 23.65 -19.50
CA VAL A 243 -32.57 23.77 -19.65
C VAL A 243 -32.25 24.21 -21.08
N VAL A 244 -31.64 25.38 -21.22
CA VAL A 244 -31.13 25.90 -22.49
C VAL A 244 -29.67 25.49 -22.63
N PHE A 245 -29.44 24.34 -23.27
CA PHE A 245 -28.13 23.68 -23.33
C PHE A 245 -26.99 24.55 -23.88
N ALA A 246 -27.26 25.36 -24.91
CA ALA A 246 -26.23 26.15 -25.58
C ALA A 246 -25.73 27.34 -24.74
N SER A 247 -26.61 27.97 -23.96
CA SER A 247 -26.27 29.12 -23.11
C SER A 247 -25.95 28.73 -21.67
N GLY A 248 -26.26 27.49 -21.26
CA GLY A 248 -26.12 27.05 -19.86
C GLY A 248 -27.18 27.66 -18.93
N GLU A 249 -28.29 28.13 -19.50
CA GLU A 249 -29.40 28.72 -18.74
C GLU A 249 -30.34 27.62 -18.23
N ILE A 250 -30.76 27.74 -16.98
CA ILE A 250 -31.59 26.75 -16.29
C ILE A 250 -32.73 27.49 -15.58
N HIS A 251 -33.95 27.12 -15.92
CA HIS A 251 -35.16 27.65 -15.32
C HIS A 251 -35.58 26.76 -14.15
N LEU A 252 -35.76 27.39 -12.99
CA LEU A 252 -36.07 26.74 -11.73
C LEU A 252 -37.45 27.15 -11.24
N SER A 253 -38.13 26.24 -10.55
CA SER A 253 -39.37 26.52 -9.83
C SER A 253 -39.38 25.92 -8.43
N GLY A 254 -40.35 26.36 -7.62
CA GLY A 254 -40.55 25.86 -6.26
C GLY A 254 -39.61 26.46 -5.23
N LEU A 255 -38.97 27.60 -5.55
CA LEU A 255 -38.17 28.37 -4.60
C LEU A 255 -39.07 29.29 -3.75
N THR A 256 -38.58 29.70 -2.58
CA THR A 256 -39.28 30.70 -1.75
C THR A 256 -39.36 32.03 -2.50
N ALA A 257 -40.57 32.54 -2.69
CA ALA A 257 -40.83 33.73 -3.50
C ALA A 257 -40.11 34.97 -2.95
N SER A 258 -39.55 35.78 -3.86
CA SER A 258 -38.84 37.04 -3.54
C SER A 258 -37.61 36.88 -2.62
N GLU A 259 -37.01 35.69 -2.57
CA GLU A 259 -35.77 35.44 -1.84
C GLU A 259 -34.62 35.02 -2.76
N VAL A 260 -33.39 35.33 -2.32
CA VAL A 260 -32.17 34.82 -2.94
C VAL A 260 -31.80 33.52 -2.26
N THR A 261 -31.86 32.42 -3.01
CA THR A 261 -31.50 31.08 -2.52
C THR A 261 -30.19 30.64 -3.15
N GLN A 262 -29.25 30.15 -2.34
CA GLN A 262 -28.05 29.51 -2.87
C GLN A 262 -28.40 28.10 -3.35
N VAL A 263 -28.05 27.81 -4.61
CA VAL A 263 -28.29 26.52 -5.26
C VAL A 263 -26.97 25.96 -5.79
N THR A 264 -26.83 24.64 -5.73
CA THR A 264 -25.73 23.92 -6.37
C THR A 264 -26.28 23.18 -7.58
N VAL A 265 -25.76 23.53 -8.75
CA VAL A 265 -26.13 22.94 -10.03
C VAL A 265 -25.05 21.93 -10.43
N THR A 266 -25.44 20.68 -10.63
CA THR A 266 -24.57 19.64 -11.19
C THR A 266 -25.03 19.28 -12.61
N TYR A 267 -24.11 19.35 -13.57
CA TYR A 267 -24.39 19.15 -15.00
C TYR A 267 -23.19 18.54 -15.74
N ILE A 268 -23.41 17.98 -16.93
CA ILE A 268 -22.34 17.50 -17.81
C ILE A 268 -21.99 18.62 -18.79
N SER A 269 -20.72 19.04 -18.81
CA SER A 269 -20.28 20.09 -19.74
C SER A 269 -20.33 19.60 -21.19
N ALA A 270 -20.77 20.45 -22.12
CA ALA A 270 -20.65 20.20 -23.56
C ALA A 270 -19.22 20.41 -24.08
N ILE A 271 -18.36 21.05 -23.29
CA ILE A 271 -16.95 21.26 -23.64
C ILE A 271 -16.16 20.02 -23.22
N PRO A 272 -15.50 19.35 -24.17
CA PRO A 272 -14.72 18.17 -23.82
C PRO A 272 -13.46 18.56 -23.05
N ASN A 273 -13.00 17.67 -22.17
CA ASN A 273 -11.66 17.78 -21.58
C ASN A 273 -10.59 17.66 -22.67
N ASP A 274 -9.43 18.29 -22.43
CA ASP A 274 -8.31 18.24 -23.37
C ASP A 274 -7.83 16.77 -23.54
N PRO A 275 -7.91 16.22 -24.77
CA PRO A 275 -7.51 14.84 -25.03
C PRO A 275 -6.01 14.58 -24.81
N THR A 276 -5.17 15.61 -24.71
CA THR A 276 -3.73 15.44 -24.39
C THR A 276 -3.49 14.83 -23.00
N HIS A 277 -4.50 14.84 -22.12
CA HIS A 277 -4.43 14.20 -20.81
C HIS A 277 -4.76 12.70 -20.83
N VAL A 278 -5.14 12.14 -21.98
CA VAL A 278 -5.36 10.69 -22.10
C VAL A 278 -4.01 9.98 -22.05
N VAL A 279 -3.86 9.09 -21.08
CA VAL A 279 -2.63 8.31 -20.85
C VAL A 279 -2.72 6.92 -21.49
N GLY A 280 -3.93 6.38 -21.58
CA GLY A 280 -4.13 5.04 -22.10
C GLY A 280 -5.60 4.63 -22.19
N GLN A 281 -5.82 3.36 -22.46
CA GLN A 281 -7.13 2.73 -22.52
C GLN A 281 -7.13 1.44 -21.69
N VAL A 282 -8.19 1.22 -20.92
CA VAL A 282 -8.37 -0.02 -20.16
C VAL A 282 -8.56 -1.18 -21.13
N TYR A 283 -7.66 -2.15 -21.07
CA TYR A 283 -7.75 -3.39 -21.83
C TYR A 283 -8.66 -4.39 -21.11
N ALA A 284 -8.44 -4.60 -19.81
CA ALA A 284 -9.22 -5.51 -18.99
C ALA A 284 -9.23 -5.08 -17.52
N VAL A 285 -10.27 -5.46 -16.80
CA VAL A 285 -10.37 -5.37 -15.34
C VAL A 285 -10.53 -6.80 -14.85
N ASP A 286 -9.64 -7.25 -13.97
CA ASP A 286 -9.68 -8.58 -13.38
C ASP A 286 -9.82 -8.43 -11.87
N THR A 287 -10.92 -8.92 -11.31
CA THR A 287 -11.17 -8.93 -9.86
C THR A 287 -10.86 -10.27 -9.20
N ASN A 288 -10.56 -11.28 -10.02
CA ASN A 288 -10.32 -12.65 -9.57
C ASN A 288 -8.84 -12.95 -9.42
N LEU A 289 -8.00 -12.22 -10.15
CA LEU A 289 -6.55 -12.37 -10.13
C LEU A 289 -5.86 -11.08 -9.67
N PRO A 290 -4.81 -11.22 -8.85
CA PRO A 290 -4.01 -10.09 -8.46
C PRO A 290 -3.06 -9.64 -9.56
N PRO A 291 -2.53 -8.41 -9.47
CA PRO A 291 -1.74 -7.90 -10.56
C PRO A 291 -0.41 -8.66 -10.75
N GLU A 292 -0.17 -9.21 -11.94
CA GLU A 292 1.02 -9.99 -12.30
C GLU A 292 2.28 -9.11 -12.25
N GLY A 293 3.27 -9.51 -11.46
CA GLY A 293 4.54 -8.77 -11.33
C GLY A 293 4.47 -7.54 -10.42
N TRP A 294 3.30 -7.22 -9.87
CA TRP A 294 3.08 -6.06 -9.01
C TRP A 294 3.37 -6.34 -7.55
N LEU A 295 4.50 -5.82 -7.05
CA LEU A 295 4.84 -5.76 -5.62
C LEU A 295 4.64 -7.11 -4.88
N GLN A 296 5.05 -8.21 -5.50
CA GLN A 296 5.10 -9.51 -4.83
C GLN A 296 6.23 -9.47 -3.80
N TRP A 297 5.90 -9.73 -2.53
CA TRP A 297 6.91 -10.06 -1.53
C TRP A 297 7.30 -11.53 -1.73
N ALA A 298 8.59 -11.79 -1.86
CA ALA A 298 9.09 -13.15 -1.72
C ALA A 298 9.24 -13.43 -0.21
N GLU A 299 8.23 -14.09 0.37
CA GLU A 299 8.42 -14.79 1.63
C GLU A 299 9.05 -16.17 1.39
N TRP A 300 9.70 -16.71 2.42
CA TRP A 300 10.18 -18.08 2.41
C TRP A 300 8.97 -19.02 2.49
N GLY A 301 9.00 -20.15 1.77
CA GLY A 301 7.93 -21.14 1.87
C GLY A 301 7.81 -21.66 3.30
N LEU A 302 6.58 -21.92 3.76
CA LEU A 302 6.33 -22.54 5.08
C LEU A 302 7.19 -23.76 5.34
N THR A 303 7.43 -24.55 4.30
CA THR A 303 8.27 -25.75 4.37
C THR A 303 9.70 -25.41 4.75
N ASP A 304 10.25 -24.30 4.25
CA ASP A 304 11.61 -23.86 4.56
C ASP A 304 11.69 -23.24 5.97
N GLN A 305 10.61 -22.60 6.44
CA GLN A 305 10.47 -22.20 7.84
C GLN A 305 10.40 -23.43 8.77
N GLN A 306 9.56 -24.42 8.45
CA GLN A 306 9.37 -25.63 9.24
C GLN A 306 10.64 -26.49 9.31
N LEU A 307 11.39 -26.61 8.22
CA LEU A 307 12.67 -27.33 8.17
C LEU A 307 13.76 -26.67 9.05
N MET A 308 13.61 -25.38 9.38
CA MET A 308 14.55 -24.66 10.24
C MET A 308 14.22 -24.76 11.74
N PHE A 309 12.96 -25.07 12.10
CA PHE A 309 12.49 -25.19 13.48
C PHE A 309 12.55 -26.61 14.06
N ASP A 310 13.13 -27.57 13.34
CA ASP A 310 13.35 -28.94 13.82
C ASP A 310 14.50 -29.08 14.86
N TYR A 311 14.86 -27.98 15.54
CA TYR A 311 15.78 -27.99 16.69
C TYR A 311 14.97 -28.12 17.99
N ASP A 312 14.90 -29.35 18.51
CA ASP A 312 14.43 -29.82 19.83
C ASP A 312 13.29 -29.04 20.53
N ARG A 313 12.08 -29.63 20.47
CA ARG A 313 10.79 -29.05 20.88
C ARG A 313 10.49 -29.12 22.37
N THR A 314 11.47 -28.93 23.25
CA THR A 314 11.23 -28.94 24.72
C THR A 314 11.10 -27.51 25.25
N GLY A 315 9.86 -27.10 25.59
CA GLY A 315 9.53 -25.76 26.05
C GLY A 315 9.88 -25.49 27.52
N PHE A 316 11.14 -25.16 27.81
CA PHE A 316 11.56 -24.68 29.13
C PHE A 316 11.33 -23.16 29.30
N ARG A 317 11.02 -22.73 30.52
CA ARG A 317 11.09 -21.31 30.92
C ARG A 317 12.52 -20.97 31.37
N PRO A 318 12.95 -19.70 31.30
CA PRO A 318 14.27 -19.28 31.80
C PRO A 318 14.54 -19.67 33.26
N GLU A 319 13.48 -19.74 34.07
CA GLU A 319 13.50 -20.14 35.48
C GLU A 319 13.53 -21.66 35.72
N ASP A 320 13.34 -22.48 34.69
CA ASP A 320 13.47 -23.95 34.76
C ASP A 320 14.91 -24.43 34.46
N MET A 321 15.85 -23.51 34.20
CA MET A 321 17.26 -23.80 33.92
C MET A 321 18.08 -23.87 35.23
N THR A 322 18.47 -25.07 35.66
CA THR A 322 19.45 -25.23 36.75
C THR A 322 20.88 -25.26 36.20
N ASP A 323 21.84 -24.68 36.93
CA ASP A 323 23.24 -24.43 36.54
C ASP A 323 24.11 -25.68 36.23
N ASN A 324 23.53 -26.88 36.21
CA ASN A 324 24.23 -28.13 35.93
C ASN A 324 23.88 -28.64 34.52
N GLY A 325 24.58 -28.10 33.51
CA GLY A 325 24.67 -28.70 32.17
C GLY A 325 24.24 -27.78 31.03
N TYR A 326 25.22 -27.19 30.34
CA TYR A 326 25.04 -26.55 29.03
C TYR A 326 24.81 -27.61 27.93
N PRO A 327 23.97 -27.36 26.90
CA PRO A 327 24.14 -26.20 26.01
C PRO A 327 22.83 -25.56 25.49
N PHE A 328 22.06 -24.84 26.30
CA PHE A 328 20.85 -24.15 25.81
C PHE A 328 20.63 -22.78 26.47
N ASP A 329 21.61 -21.88 26.33
CA ASP A 329 21.50 -20.47 26.72
C ASP A 329 20.40 -19.76 25.88
N PRO A 330 19.45 -19.02 26.49
CA PRO A 330 18.48 -18.17 25.80
C PRO A 330 19.10 -17.19 24.78
N ALA A 331 20.36 -16.81 24.97
CA ALA A 331 21.11 -16.00 24.01
C ALA A 331 21.35 -16.69 22.65
N TYR A 332 21.19 -18.01 22.56
CA TYR A 332 21.48 -18.76 21.33
C TYR A 332 20.38 -18.64 20.27
N VAL A 333 19.11 -18.57 20.67
CA VAL A 333 18.00 -18.25 19.74
C VAL A 333 18.10 -16.79 19.28
N ASP A 334 18.56 -15.92 20.18
CA ASP A 334 18.69 -14.49 19.92
C ASP A 334 19.88 -14.19 18.97
N ALA A 335 20.94 -14.99 18.98
CA ALA A 335 22.06 -14.84 18.05
C ALA A 335 21.66 -15.15 16.60
N LEU A 336 20.84 -16.18 16.35
CA LEU A 336 20.39 -16.52 15.01
C LEU A 336 19.34 -15.52 14.49
N ALA A 337 18.41 -15.08 15.34
CA ALA A 337 17.47 -14.00 15.02
C ALA A 337 18.19 -12.65 14.76
N LYS A 338 19.29 -12.38 15.46
CA LYS A 338 20.15 -11.21 15.23
C LYS A 338 21.02 -11.34 13.97
N MET A 339 21.48 -12.54 13.60
CA MET A 339 22.26 -12.79 12.39
C MET A 339 21.40 -12.85 11.11
N MET A 340 20.14 -13.28 11.21
CA MET A 340 19.23 -13.39 10.06
C MET A 340 18.49 -12.10 9.70
N GLY A 341 18.76 -11.01 10.44
CA GLY A 341 18.01 -9.76 10.33
C GLY A 341 16.55 -9.93 10.75
N PRO A 342 15.76 -8.85 10.81
CA PRO A 342 14.33 -8.96 11.06
C PRO A 342 13.74 -9.86 9.97
N GLN A 343 13.32 -11.08 10.35
CA GLN A 343 12.35 -11.84 9.57
C GLN A 343 11.25 -10.84 9.22
N GLY A 344 10.98 -10.68 7.93
CA GLY A 344 10.05 -9.67 7.43
C GLY A 344 8.65 -9.99 7.93
N LYS A 345 8.35 -9.68 9.18
CA LYS A 345 6.99 -9.60 9.66
C LYS A 345 6.39 -8.47 8.85
N GLY A 346 5.41 -8.78 8.00
CA GLY A 346 4.62 -7.75 7.35
C GLY A 346 4.22 -6.65 8.36
N ILE A 347 3.97 -5.44 7.86
CA ILE A 347 3.35 -4.35 8.60
C ILE A 347 2.15 -4.89 9.40
N PRO A 348 2.15 -4.75 10.74
CA PRO A 348 1.06 -5.21 11.59
C PRO A 348 -0.29 -4.67 11.12
N GLY A 349 -1.23 -5.57 10.85
CA GLY A 349 -2.58 -5.26 10.38
C GLY A 349 -2.68 -4.90 8.90
N LEU A 350 -1.58 -4.98 8.14
CA LEU A 350 -1.51 -4.60 6.72
C LEU A 350 -0.71 -5.56 5.82
N THR A 351 0.12 -6.47 6.36
CA THR A 351 0.78 -7.51 5.51
C THR A 351 1.12 -8.79 6.26
N ASN A 352 0.88 -8.87 7.57
CA ASN A 352 1.25 -10.04 8.38
C ASN A 352 0.04 -10.90 8.82
N GLY A 353 -1.15 -10.66 8.27
CA GLY A 353 -2.36 -11.43 8.61
C GLY A 353 -2.81 -11.31 10.08
N SER A 354 -2.35 -10.30 10.83
CA SER A 354 -2.64 -10.18 12.26
C SER A 354 -4.12 -9.86 12.58
N ASN A 355 -4.90 -9.44 11.59
CA ASN A 355 -6.33 -9.13 11.73
C ASN A 355 -7.25 -10.31 11.38
N ILE A 356 -6.69 -11.46 10.98
CA ILE A 356 -7.46 -12.63 10.55
C ILE A 356 -7.25 -13.76 11.54
N GLU A 357 -8.33 -14.25 12.13
CA GLU A 357 -8.32 -15.42 13.01
C GLU A 357 -8.37 -16.70 12.16
N THR A 358 -7.33 -17.53 12.25
CA THR A 358 -7.33 -18.87 11.66
C THR A 358 -7.68 -19.88 12.74
N THR A 359 -8.63 -20.77 12.45
CA THR A 359 -9.00 -21.85 13.38
C THR A 359 -8.11 -23.06 13.11
N ILE A 360 -7.37 -23.48 14.13
CA ILE A 360 -6.52 -24.66 14.16
C ILE A 360 -7.25 -25.73 14.98
N THR A 361 -7.38 -26.94 14.43
CA THR A 361 -8.16 -28.04 15.03
C THR A 361 -7.31 -29.28 15.23
N ASP A 362 -7.32 -29.80 16.46
CA ASP A 362 -6.68 -31.04 16.90
C ASP A 362 -5.20 -31.18 16.45
N GLU A 363 -4.46 -30.08 16.50
CA GLU A 363 -3.04 -30.04 16.16
C GLU A 363 -2.19 -30.73 17.23
N VAL A 364 -1.33 -31.67 16.83
CA VAL A 364 -0.44 -32.38 17.76
C VAL A 364 0.70 -31.46 18.21
N ILE A 365 0.65 -31.02 19.47
CA ILE A 365 1.64 -30.11 20.07
C ILE A 365 2.77 -30.87 20.80
N GLY A 366 2.62 -32.18 20.99
CA GLY A 366 3.65 -33.05 21.55
C GLY A 366 3.11 -34.40 22.00
N ASN A 367 3.98 -35.20 22.61
CA ASN A 367 3.64 -36.50 23.18
C ASN A 367 4.05 -36.56 24.65
N ILE A 368 3.19 -37.13 25.49
CA ILE A 368 3.56 -37.59 26.83
C ILE A 368 4.26 -38.94 26.66
N GLN A 369 5.43 -39.09 27.27
CA GLN A 369 6.21 -40.32 27.18
C GLN A 369 5.59 -41.47 28.01
N PRO A 370 5.94 -42.74 27.72
CA PRO A 370 5.48 -43.88 28.53
C PRO A 370 5.93 -43.78 30.00
N ASN A 371 5.17 -44.41 30.90
CA ASN A 371 5.46 -44.54 32.34
C ASN A 371 5.45 -43.22 33.13
N ILE A 372 4.58 -42.30 32.73
CA ILE A 372 4.36 -41.03 33.44
C ILE A 372 3.23 -41.19 34.44
N ALA A 373 3.44 -40.73 35.67
CA ALA A 373 2.46 -40.75 36.75
C ALA A 373 1.38 -39.67 36.57
N ALA A 374 0.26 -39.80 37.27
CA ALA A 374 -0.75 -38.74 37.35
C ALA A 374 -0.19 -37.51 38.09
N GLY A 375 -0.57 -36.31 37.64
CA GLY A 375 -0.15 -35.04 38.23
C GLY A 375 1.24 -34.55 37.81
N THR A 376 1.92 -35.25 36.91
CA THR A 376 3.20 -34.79 36.35
C THR A 376 2.97 -33.59 35.44
N VAL A 377 3.78 -32.55 35.62
CA VAL A 377 3.72 -31.30 34.83
C VAL A 377 4.47 -31.48 33.52
N HIS A 378 3.85 -31.06 32.43
CA HIS A 378 4.44 -31.03 31.10
C HIS A 378 4.25 -29.66 30.45
N ASN A 379 5.30 -29.23 29.77
CA ASN A 379 5.32 -27.98 29.02
C ASN A 379 5.27 -28.30 27.53
N PHE A 380 4.29 -27.74 26.83
CA PHE A 380 4.13 -27.85 25.39
C PHE A 380 4.17 -26.46 24.75
N ARG A 381 4.44 -26.41 23.45
CA ARG A 381 4.32 -25.18 22.66
C ARG A 381 3.32 -25.38 21.54
N LEU A 382 2.44 -24.39 21.37
CA LEU A 382 1.60 -24.25 20.19
C LEU A 382 2.51 -24.00 18.98
N LEU A 383 2.13 -24.57 17.83
CA LEU A 383 2.89 -24.41 16.59
C LEU A 383 2.58 -23.06 15.92
N HIS A 384 1.39 -22.51 16.17
CA HIS A 384 0.88 -21.30 15.54
C HIS A 384 0.69 -20.19 16.58
N VAL A 385 1.48 -19.11 16.50
CA VAL A 385 1.44 -17.98 17.47
C VAL A 385 1.45 -16.61 16.76
N PRO A 386 0.81 -15.56 17.31
CA PRO A 386 0.09 -15.53 18.59
C PRO A 386 -1.29 -16.19 18.52
N ALA A 387 -1.65 -16.90 19.58
CA ALA A 387 -2.98 -17.48 19.76
C ALA A 387 -3.97 -16.42 20.27
N VAL A 388 -5.25 -16.58 19.95
CA VAL A 388 -6.32 -15.71 20.46
C VAL A 388 -6.65 -16.12 21.89
N GLU A 389 -6.64 -15.16 22.80
CA GLU A 389 -6.92 -15.40 24.22
C GLU A 389 -8.30 -16.03 24.42
N GLY A 390 -8.37 -17.09 25.24
CA GLY A 390 -9.60 -17.82 25.54
C GLY A 390 -10.06 -18.81 24.45
N SER A 391 -9.32 -18.96 23.35
CA SER A 391 -9.69 -19.89 22.27
C SER A 391 -9.13 -21.31 22.41
N LEU A 392 -8.24 -21.56 23.38
CA LEU A 392 -7.48 -22.80 23.49
C LEU A 392 -8.25 -23.93 24.19
N GLU A 393 -8.34 -25.07 23.52
CA GLU A 393 -8.78 -26.36 24.04
C GLU A 393 -7.66 -27.38 23.87
N VAL A 394 -7.21 -28.00 24.97
CA VAL A 394 -6.17 -29.03 24.94
C VAL A 394 -6.79 -30.39 25.24
N LYS A 395 -6.41 -31.40 24.46
CA LYS A 395 -6.82 -32.79 24.66
C LYS A 395 -5.62 -33.70 24.87
N ILE A 396 -5.74 -34.63 25.81
CA ILE A 396 -4.81 -35.74 25.98
C ILE A 396 -5.57 -37.02 25.68
N ASN A 397 -5.16 -37.79 24.67
CA ASN A 397 -5.88 -38.97 24.21
C ASN A 397 -7.38 -38.72 23.89
N GLY A 398 -7.71 -37.53 23.36
CA GLY A 398 -9.09 -37.12 23.07
C GLY A 398 -9.91 -36.63 24.27
N VAL A 399 -9.37 -36.67 25.49
CA VAL A 399 -10.02 -36.12 26.70
C VAL A 399 -9.59 -34.67 26.90
N VAL A 400 -10.55 -33.75 27.02
CA VAL A 400 -10.28 -32.33 27.25
C VAL A 400 -9.66 -32.13 28.64
N VAL A 401 -8.54 -31.40 28.70
CA VAL A 401 -7.79 -31.08 29.92
C VAL A 401 -7.63 -29.58 30.03
N THR A 402 -7.90 -29.02 31.21
CA THR A 402 -7.68 -27.60 31.49
C THR A 402 -6.19 -27.33 31.74
N PRO A 403 -5.54 -26.44 30.98
CA PRO A 403 -4.16 -26.05 31.24
C PRO A 403 -4.01 -25.31 32.57
N GLU A 404 -2.87 -25.48 33.24
CA GLU A 404 -2.51 -24.73 34.45
C GLU A 404 -2.01 -23.33 34.10
N TYR A 405 -1.39 -23.18 32.94
CA TYR A 405 -0.91 -21.89 32.44
C TYR A 405 -0.89 -21.88 30.91
N VAL A 406 -1.21 -20.73 30.33
CA VAL A 406 -1.19 -20.49 28.88
C VAL A 406 -0.61 -19.10 28.62
N ASP A 407 0.46 -19.01 27.85
CA ASP A 407 0.93 -17.78 27.24
C ASP A 407 0.53 -17.77 25.77
N TYR A 408 -0.49 -16.97 25.45
CA TYR A 408 -1.02 -16.84 24.09
C TYR A 408 -0.05 -16.17 23.12
N THR A 409 0.94 -15.42 23.61
CA THR A 409 1.92 -14.72 22.76
C THR A 409 3.06 -15.64 22.36
N SER A 410 3.62 -16.39 23.32
CA SER A 410 4.73 -17.34 23.06
C SER A 410 4.27 -18.75 22.71
N GLY A 411 2.97 -19.04 22.89
CA GLY A 411 2.38 -20.36 22.66
C GLY A 411 2.70 -21.39 23.75
N LEU A 412 3.25 -20.98 24.90
CA LEU A 412 3.57 -21.90 25.99
C LEU A 412 2.29 -22.39 26.67
N VAL A 413 2.15 -23.71 26.80
CA VAL A 413 1.03 -24.37 27.47
C VAL A 413 1.56 -25.33 28.52
N ILE A 414 1.17 -25.15 29.77
CA ILE A 414 1.56 -26.03 30.89
C ILE A 414 0.35 -26.85 31.29
N ILE A 415 0.48 -28.18 31.28
CA ILE A 415 -0.58 -29.10 31.65
C ILE A 415 -0.09 -30.13 32.68
N LYS A 416 -1.00 -30.58 33.54
CA LYS A 416 -0.78 -31.72 34.42
C LYS A 416 -1.46 -32.96 33.84
N THR A 417 -0.77 -34.11 33.88
CA THR A 417 -1.38 -35.37 33.47
C THR A 417 -2.58 -35.71 34.37
N PRO A 418 -3.78 -35.94 33.82
CA PRO A 418 -4.96 -36.26 34.65
C PRO A 418 -4.90 -37.68 35.22
N GLN A 419 -4.13 -38.56 34.59
CA GLN A 419 -3.96 -39.96 34.96
C GLN A 419 -2.56 -40.46 34.58
N SER A 420 -2.23 -41.67 35.01
CA SER A 420 -0.97 -42.31 34.63
C SER A 420 -1.07 -42.89 33.22
N TYR A 421 0.01 -42.79 32.45
CA TYR A 421 0.08 -43.28 31.07
C TYR A 421 1.19 -44.34 30.94
N SER A 422 0.83 -45.56 30.55
CA SER A 422 1.77 -46.69 30.36
C SER A 422 2.40 -46.72 28.97
N MET A 423 1.87 -45.94 28.02
CA MET A 423 2.39 -45.80 26.66
C MET A 423 2.48 -44.32 26.29
N ALA A 424 3.16 -44.01 25.18
CA ALA A 424 3.22 -42.66 24.68
C ALA A 424 1.84 -42.21 24.21
N VAL A 425 1.42 -41.01 24.60
CA VAL A 425 0.09 -40.46 24.28
C VAL A 425 0.22 -39.10 23.62
N PRO A 426 -0.43 -38.86 22.47
CA PRO A 426 -0.41 -37.55 21.83
C PRO A 426 -1.24 -36.54 22.62
N VAL A 427 -0.71 -35.33 22.69
CA VAL A 427 -1.39 -34.13 23.19
C VAL A 427 -1.75 -33.28 21.98
N THR A 428 -3.04 -33.01 21.81
CA THR A 428 -3.56 -32.17 20.73
C THR A 428 -4.12 -30.86 21.29
N ALA A 429 -4.09 -29.81 20.49
CA ALA A 429 -4.69 -28.52 20.80
C ALA A 429 -5.57 -28.03 19.64
N SER A 430 -6.75 -27.50 19.98
CA SER A 430 -7.62 -26.76 19.09
C SER A 430 -7.69 -25.32 19.58
N TYR A 431 -7.40 -24.35 18.72
CA TYR A 431 -7.33 -22.93 19.10
C TYR A 431 -7.45 -22.03 17.89
N LYS A 432 -7.66 -20.74 18.13
CA LYS A 432 -7.54 -19.72 17.08
C LYS A 432 -6.19 -19.04 17.20
N ALA A 433 -5.57 -18.72 16.08
CA ALA A 433 -4.33 -17.94 16.05
C ALA A 433 -4.37 -16.92 14.91
N THR A 434 -3.69 -15.78 15.10
CA THR A 434 -3.61 -14.70 14.12
C THR A 434 -2.25 -14.70 13.44
N GLY A 435 -2.16 -14.20 12.21
CA GLY A 435 -0.91 -14.21 11.45
C GLY A 435 -0.40 -15.60 11.04
N GLN A 436 -1.30 -16.60 11.03
CA GLN A 436 -1.01 -17.99 10.63
C GLN A 436 -1.20 -18.25 9.14
N ILE A 437 -1.64 -17.23 8.43
CA ILE A 437 -1.69 -17.29 6.99
C ILE A 437 -0.23 -17.12 6.55
N PRO A 438 0.39 -18.14 5.94
CA PRO A 438 1.68 -18.00 5.28
C PRO A 438 1.55 -16.80 4.38
N GLY A 439 2.47 -15.82 4.47
CA GLY A 439 2.26 -14.52 3.87
C GLY A 439 1.58 -14.72 2.54
N LEU A 440 0.32 -14.28 2.49
CA LEU A 440 -0.40 -14.21 1.24
C LEU A 440 0.62 -13.59 0.27
N PRO A 441 0.74 -14.09 -0.98
CA PRO A 441 1.29 -13.22 -2.00
C PRO A 441 0.62 -11.87 -1.76
N THR A 442 1.41 -10.83 -1.53
CA THR A 442 0.95 -9.53 -1.01
C THR A 442 -0.03 -8.84 -1.96
N ASN A 443 -0.26 -9.49 -3.09
CA ASN A 443 -1.35 -9.49 -4.05
C ASN A 443 -2.74 -9.03 -3.55
N TRP A 444 -3.08 -9.11 -2.27
CA TRP A 444 -4.37 -8.60 -1.78
C TRP A 444 -4.35 -7.77 -0.49
N ASP A 445 -3.18 -7.37 0.00
CA ASP A 445 -3.10 -6.51 1.20
C ASP A 445 -2.72 -5.06 0.84
N TYR A 446 -3.53 -4.51 -0.07
CA TYR A 446 -3.78 -3.08 -0.08
C TYR A 446 -5.20 -2.92 0.42
N LYS A 447 -5.39 -2.28 1.58
CA LYS A 447 -6.72 -1.97 2.10
C LYS A 447 -7.63 -1.48 0.95
N GLY A 448 -8.65 -2.27 0.59
CA GLY A 448 -9.63 -1.91 -0.45
C GLY A 448 -9.30 -2.24 -1.91
N SER A 449 -8.17 -2.91 -2.23
CA SER A 449 -7.90 -3.37 -3.61
C SER A 449 -8.79 -4.56 -3.94
N ILE A 450 -9.53 -4.46 -5.04
CA ILE A 450 -10.49 -5.47 -5.50
C ILE A 450 -10.00 -6.25 -6.72
N GLY A 451 -8.80 -5.96 -7.22
CA GLY A 451 -8.25 -6.65 -8.39
C GLY A 451 -7.10 -5.91 -9.05
N ALA A 452 -6.97 -6.11 -10.36
CA ALA A 452 -6.00 -5.49 -11.24
C ALA A 452 -6.69 -4.83 -12.44
N VAL A 453 -6.16 -3.68 -12.87
CA VAL A 453 -6.51 -3.07 -14.15
C VAL A 453 -5.34 -3.22 -15.11
N ARG A 454 -5.63 -3.79 -16.29
CA ARG A 454 -4.71 -3.86 -17.43
C ARG A 454 -4.95 -2.66 -18.31
N ILE A 455 -3.92 -1.86 -18.54
CA ILE A 455 -4.00 -0.60 -19.29
C ILE A 455 -3.04 -0.65 -20.46
N MET A 456 -3.54 -0.39 -21.66
CA MET A 456 -2.72 -0.17 -22.85
C MET A 456 -2.40 1.32 -22.94
N LEU A 457 -1.12 1.67 -22.82
CA LEU A 457 -0.67 3.07 -22.88
C LEU A 457 -0.79 3.62 -24.31
N LYS A 458 -1.05 4.93 -24.43
CA LYS A 458 -1.26 5.64 -25.71
C LYS A 458 -0.44 6.94 -25.85
N LEU A 459 0.59 7.11 -25.02
CA LEU A 459 1.37 8.35 -24.89
C LEU A 459 2.40 8.57 -26.02
#